data_AF-A0A227JFE2-F1
#
_entry.id   AF-A0A227JFE2-F1
#
_cell.length_a   1.000
_cell.length_b   1.000
_cell.length_c   1.000
_cell.angle_alpha   90.00
_cell.angle_beta   90.00
_cell.angle_gamma   90.00
#
_symmetry.space_group_name_H-M   'P 1'
#
loop_
_entity.id
_entity.type
_entity.pdbx_description
1 polymer ?
#
loop_
_entity_poly.entity_id
_entity_poly.type
_entity_poly.pdbx_seq_one_letter_code
_entity_poly.pdbx_strand_id
1 'polypeptide(L)'
;DNVVDATEEQIQAAADDSIPTVWPLFWSFRIMVACGFIMLFVFGAAFIQTCRQKIEQKQWILKAALLSIPLPWIAIEAGWFVAEYGRQPWAVGEILPVHVAASALTAGEIWTSLFAILALYTVFLIAEVYLMLKFARKGPSSLKTGRYHFEQNADSVEDKVSRQVEA
;
A
#
# COMPACT_ATOMS: atom_id res chain seq x y z
N ASP A 1 -31.43 16.58 -19.69
CA ASP A 1 -31.08 18.03 -19.71
C ASP A 1 -32.11 18.92 -19.02
N ASN A 2 -33.42 18.60 -19.01
CA ASN A 2 -34.40 19.29 -18.16
C ASN A 2 -34.93 18.38 -17.04
N VAL A 3 -34.69 18.77 -15.78
CA VAL A 3 -35.18 18.04 -14.58
C VAL A 3 -36.72 18.05 -14.50
N VAL A 4 -37.35 19.09 -15.07
CA VAL A 4 -38.80 19.29 -15.07
C VAL A 4 -39.57 18.38 -16.04
N ASP A 5 -38.89 17.75 -17.00
CA ASP A 5 -39.50 16.90 -18.02
C ASP A 5 -39.32 15.39 -17.72
N ALA A 6 -38.92 15.04 -16.48
CA ALA A 6 -38.62 13.66 -16.10
C ALA A 6 -39.88 12.79 -16.04
N THR A 7 -39.82 11.63 -16.69
CA THR A 7 -40.85 10.58 -16.61
C THR A 7 -40.78 9.85 -15.27
N GLU A 8 -41.89 9.23 -14.84
CA GLU A 8 -41.95 8.46 -13.60
C GLU A 8 -40.88 7.35 -13.55
N GLU A 9 -40.62 6.69 -14.69
CA GLU A 9 -39.58 5.67 -14.82
C GLU A 9 -38.16 6.24 -14.60
N GLN A 10 -37.89 7.47 -15.06
CA GLN A 10 -36.61 8.15 -14.85
C GLN A 10 -36.43 8.60 -13.40
N ILE A 11 -37.51 9.01 -12.72
CA ILE A 11 -37.48 9.34 -11.30
C ILE A 11 -37.15 8.10 -10.48
N GLN A 12 -37.76 6.96 -10.81
CA GLN A 12 -37.52 5.70 -10.12
C GLN A 12 -36.09 5.18 -10.35
N ALA A 13 -35.59 5.25 -11.59
CA ALA A 13 -34.20 4.90 -11.90
C ALA A 13 -33.18 5.79 -11.17
N ALA A 14 -33.44 7.10 -11.05
CA ALA A 14 -32.56 8.01 -10.32
C ALA A 14 -32.58 7.76 -8.80
N ALA A 15 -33.72 7.36 -8.25
CA ALA A 15 -33.83 6.96 -6.84
C ALA A 15 -33.04 5.68 -6.56
N ASP A 16 -33.08 4.70 -7.48
CA ASP A 16 -32.32 3.45 -7.35
C ASP A 16 -30.81 3.68 -7.49
N ASP A 17 -30.38 4.55 -8.42
CA ASP A 17 -28.97 4.91 -8.62
C ASP A 17 -28.39 5.77 -7.47
N SER A 18 -29.27 6.35 -6.64
CA SER A 18 -28.85 7.12 -5.47
C SER A 18 -28.24 6.26 -4.36
N ILE A 19 -28.42 4.94 -4.41
CA ILE A 19 -27.90 3.99 -3.41
C ILE A 19 -26.74 3.21 -4.03
N PRO A 20 -25.49 3.42 -3.58
CA PRO A 20 -24.36 2.67 -4.11
C PRO A 20 -24.47 1.18 -3.73
N THR A 21 -23.91 0.32 -4.57
CA THR A 21 -23.91 -1.12 -4.30
C THR A 21 -23.21 -1.42 -2.97
N VAL A 22 -23.90 -2.08 -2.05
CA VAL A 22 -23.42 -2.29 -0.67
C VAL A 22 -22.41 -3.44 -0.55
N TRP A 23 -22.37 -4.34 -1.53
CA TRP A 23 -21.54 -5.55 -1.46
C TRP A 23 -20.03 -5.25 -1.48
N PRO A 24 -19.49 -4.37 -2.36
CA PRO A 24 -18.07 -4.00 -2.32
C PRO A 24 -17.67 -3.33 -1.01
N LEU A 25 -18.53 -2.46 -0.46
CA LEU A 25 -18.30 -1.78 0.82
C LEU A 25 -18.18 -2.77 1.98
N PHE A 26 -19.11 -3.73 2.02
CA PHE A 26 -19.12 -4.75 3.06
C PHE A 26 -17.82 -5.57 3.10
N TRP A 27 -17.33 -6.00 1.94
CA TRP A 27 -16.10 -6.80 1.87
C TRP A 27 -14.84 -5.97 2.14
N SER A 28 -14.73 -4.77 1.58
CA SER A 28 -13.60 -3.88 1.83
C SER A 28 -13.47 -3.53 3.31
N PHE A 29 -14.58 -3.25 4.00
CA PHE A 29 -14.58 -3.01 5.45
C PHE A 29 -14.06 -4.22 6.24
N ARG A 30 -14.48 -5.44 5.87
CA ARG A 30 -14.04 -6.66 6.56
C ARG A 30 -12.57 -6.96 6.34
N ILE A 31 -12.07 -6.74 5.12
CA ILE A 31 -10.65 -6.90 4.80
C ILE A 31 -9.81 -5.92 5.62
N MET A 32 -10.22 -4.65 5.68
CA MET A 32 -9.57 -3.62 6.50
C MET A 32 -9.51 -4.04 7.97
N VAL A 33 -10.65 -4.43 8.56
CA VAL A 33 -10.74 -4.83 9.97
C VAL A 33 -9.91 -6.10 10.24
N ALA A 34 -9.97 -7.10 9.34
CA ALA A 34 -9.19 -8.33 9.47
C ALA A 34 -7.68 -8.04 9.46
N CYS A 35 -7.21 -7.20 8.53
CA CYS A 35 -5.80 -6.78 8.48
C CYS A 35 -5.41 -6.04 9.77
N GLY A 36 -6.27 -5.14 10.27
CA GLY A 36 -6.06 -4.42 11.52
C GLY A 36 -5.87 -5.35 12.72
N PHE A 37 -6.75 -6.34 12.90
CA PHE A 37 -6.61 -7.32 13.99
C PHE A 37 -5.36 -8.19 13.84
N ILE A 38 -5.05 -8.69 12.64
CA ILE A 38 -3.84 -9.49 12.39
C ILE A 38 -2.60 -8.68 12.78
N MET A 39 -2.51 -7.42 12.34
CA MET A 39 -1.40 -6.54 12.70
C MET A 39 -1.32 -6.28 14.20
N LEU A 40 -2.45 -6.07 14.88
CA LEU A 40 -2.51 -5.89 16.32
C LEU A 40 -1.97 -7.10 17.07
N PHE A 41 -2.32 -8.32 16.65
CA PHE A 41 -1.80 -9.55 17.25
C PHE A 41 -0.28 -9.69 17.03
N VAL A 42 0.21 -9.41 15.82
CA VAL A 42 1.64 -9.48 15.51
C VAL A 42 2.43 -8.44 16.32
N PHE A 43 1.95 -7.19 16.37
CA PHE A 43 2.57 -6.14 17.18
C PHE A 43 2.53 -6.45 18.67
N GLY A 44 1.39 -6.90 19.19
CA GLY A 44 1.25 -7.30 20.60
C GLY A 44 2.21 -8.43 20.97
N ALA A 45 2.32 -9.47 20.12
CA ALA A 45 3.25 -10.58 20.33
C ALA A 45 4.72 -10.12 20.28
N ALA A 46 5.08 -9.27 19.32
CA ALA A 46 6.42 -8.69 19.22
C ALA A 46 6.74 -7.82 20.45
N PHE A 47 5.81 -6.98 20.89
CA PHE A 47 5.96 -6.12 22.06
C PHE A 47 6.19 -6.92 23.34
N ILE A 48 5.38 -7.96 23.59
CA ILE A 48 5.56 -8.84 24.75
C ILE A 48 6.94 -9.52 24.72
N GLN A 49 7.41 -9.95 23.54
CA GLN A 49 8.71 -10.60 23.41
C GLN A 49 9.87 -9.63 23.68
N THR A 50 9.73 -8.37 23.25
CA THR A 50 10.66 -7.28 23.54
C THR A 50 10.70 -6.96 25.04
N CYS A 51 9.55 -6.84 25.70
CA CYS A 51 9.48 -6.63 27.15
C CYS A 51 10.13 -7.78 27.95
N ARG A 52 10.12 -9.00 27.41
CA ARG A 52 10.77 -10.18 28.01
C ARG A 52 12.24 -10.36 27.61
N GLN A 53 12.80 -9.43 26.83
CA GLN A 53 14.16 -9.49 26.27
C GLN A 53 14.49 -10.79 25.52
N LYS A 54 13.49 -11.43 24.89
CA LYS A 54 13.63 -12.73 24.22
C LYS A 54 13.44 -12.65 22.70
N ILE A 55 13.88 -11.56 22.08
CA ILE A 55 13.51 -11.17 20.71
C ILE A 55 13.76 -12.29 19.68
N GLU A 56 14.85 -13.04 19.80
CA GLU A 56 15.27 -14.03 18.80
C GLU A 56 14.72 -15.45 19.02
N GLN A 57 14.12 -15.74 20.18
CA GLN A 57 13.78 -17.12 20.55
C GLN A 57 12.62 -17.72 19.73
N LYS A 58 11.73 -16.89 19.18
CA LYS A 58 10.50 -17.35 18.52
C LYS A 58 10.49 -17.01 17.03
N GLN A 59 10.99 -17.94 16.21
CA GLN A 59 11.06 -17.78 14.75
C GLN A 59 9.71 -17.54 14.07
N TRP A 60 8.60 -18.04 14.63
CA TRP A 60 7.27 -17.81 14.06
C TRP A 60 6.83 -16.34 14.15
N ILE A 61 7.20 -15.62 15.22
CA ILE A 61 6.89 -14.19 15.39
C ILE A 61 7.69 -13.37 14.37
N LEU A 62 8.97 -13.70 14.17
CA LEU A 62 9.82 -13.04 13.18
C LEU A 62 9.30 -13.26 11.75
N LYS A 63 8.87 -14.48 11.43
CA LYS A 63 8.23 -14.80 10.14
C LYS A 63 6.89 -14.08 9.97
N ALA A 64 6.08 -14.01 11.02
CA ALA A 64 4.80 -13.28 10.99
C ALA A 64 5.02 -11.78 10.81
N ALA A 65 6.03 -11.18 11.46
CA ALA A 65 6.40 -9.79 11.26
C ALA A 65 6.83 -9.52 9.81
N LEU A 66 7.64 -10.38 9.21
CA LEU A 66 8.02 -10.27 7.80
C LEU A 66 6.81 -10.37 6.85
N LEU A 67 5.90 -11.32 7.10
CA LEU A 67 4.70 -11.48 6.29
C LEU A 67 3.68 -10.35 6.50
N SER A 68 3.77 -9.64 7.64
CA SER A 68 2.88 -8.52 7.94
C SER A 68 3.23 -7.24 7.18
N ILE A 69 4.39 -7.16 6.52
CA ILE A 69 4.83 -5.99 5.74
C ILE A 69 3.75 -5.53 4.75
N PRO A 70 3.15 -6.34 3.87
CA PRO A 70 2.10 -5.88 2.95
C PRO A 70 0.73 -5.54 3.59
N LEU A 71 0.46 -5.97 4.83
CA LEU A 71 -0.88 -5.83 5.45
C LEU A 71 -1.32 -4.36 5.66
N PRO A 72 -0.46 -3.43 6.15
CA PRO A 72 -0.80 -2.03 6.26
C PRO A 72 -1.26 -1.41 4.94
N TRP A 73 -0.58 -1.71 3.82
CA TRP A 73 -0.94 -1.18 2.50
C TRP A 73 -2.34 -1.64 2.10
N ILE A 74 -2.64 -2.94 2.23
CA ILE A 74 -3.98 -3.48 1.91
C ILE A 74 -5.05 -2.84 2.80
N ALA A 75 -4.77 -2.68 4.09
CA ALA A 75 -5.73 -2.08 5.03
C ALA A 75 -6.03 -0.61 4.71
N ILE A 76 -5.01 0.17 4.33
CA ILE A 76 -5.15 1.59 3.99
C ILE A 76 -5.92 1.75 2.68
N GLU A 77 -5.59 0.99 1.64
CA GLU A 77 -6.30 1.02 0.35
C GLU A 77 -7.78 0.61 0.53
N ALA A 78 -8.04 -0.45 1.30
CA ALA A 78 -9.40 -0.87 1.61
C ALA A 78 -10.17 0.18 2.43
N GLY A 79 -9.50 0.86 3.37
CA GLY A 79 -10.09 1.94 4.16
C GLY A 79 -10.45 3.17 3.33
N TRP A 80 -9.55 3.59 2.42
CA TRP A 80 -9.82 4.64 1.44
C TRP A 80 -10.97 4.28 0.53
N PHE A 81 -11.00 3.03 0.04
CA PHE A 81 -12.12 2.55 -0.77
C PHE A 81 -13.45 2.64 -0.01
N VAL A 82 -13.50 2.22 1.25
CA VAL A 82 -14.71 2.33 2.08
C VAL A 82 -15.14 3.79 2.25
N ALA A 83 -14.20 4.70 2.49
CA ALA A 83 -14.49 6.12 2.68
C ALA A 83 -14.97 6.82 1.41
N GLU A 84 -14.28 6.60 0.28
CA GLU A 84 -14.57 7.29 -0.99
C GLU A 84 -15.75 6.66 -1.72
N TYR A 85 -15.81 5.33 -1.80
CA TYR A 85 -16.93 4.64 -2.43
C TYR A 85 -18.20 4.76 -1.59
N GLY A 86 -18.07 4.86 -0.25
CA GLY A 86 -19.22 5.06 0.64
C GLY A 86 -19.89 6.42 0.47
N ARG A 87 -19.20 7.40 -0.11
CA ARG A 87 -19.75 8.73 -0.42
C ARG A 87 -20.45 8.78 -1.77
N GLN A 88 -20.29 7.77 -2.64
CA GLN A 88 -21.01 7.71 -3.91
C GLN A 88 -22.53 7.70 -3.63
N PRO A 89 -23.36 8.44 -4.40
CA PRO A 89 -23.08 9.14 -5.67
C PRO A 89 -22.64 10.61 -5.52
N TRP A 90 -22.22 11.05 -4.34
CA TRP A 90 -21.96 12.46 -4.03
C TRP A 90 -20.47 12.81 -4.11
N ALA A 91 -20.14 13.82 -4.92
CA ALA A 91 -18.81 14.44 -4.92
C ALA A 91 -18.66 15.34 -3.68
N VAL A 92 -19.67 16.17 -3.40
CA VAL A 92 -19.86 16.87 -2.14
C VAL A 92 -21.14 16.36 -1.53
N GLY A 93 -21.06 15.83 -0.30
CA GLY A 93 -22.17 15.15 0.38
C GLY A 93 -23.46 15.97 0.27
N GLU A 94 -24.52 15.33 -0.25
CA GLU A 94 -25.89 15.87 -0.39
C GLU A 94 -26.03 17.16 -1.24
N ILE A 95 -24.94 17.68 -1.80
CA ILE A 95 -24.92 18.97 -2.50
C ILE A 95 -24.65 18.76 -3.99
N LEU A 96 -23.59 18.02 -4.34
CA LEU A 96 -23.13 17.89 -5.71
C LEU A 96 -22.95 16.41 -6.10
N PRO A 97 -23.78 15.88 -7.00
CA PRO A 97 -23.61 14.54 -7.56
C PRO A 97 -22.36 14.44 -8.45
N VAL A 98 -21.71 13.27 -8.45
CA VAL A 98 -20.47 13.01 -9.20
C VAL A 98 -20.65 13.20 -10.71
N HIS A 99 -21.81 12.83 -11.26
CA HIS A 99 -22.08 12.96 -12.70
C HIS A 99 -22.14 14.41 -13.18
N VAL A 100 -22.53 15.35 -12.30
CA VAL A 100 -22.55 16.80 -12.62
C VAL A 100 -21.17 17.44 -12.39
N ALA A 101 -20.37 16.88 -11.47
CA ALA A 101 -19.06 17.41 -11.12
C ALA A 101 -17.97 17.15 -12.17
N ALA A 102 -18.19 16.19 -13.09
CA ALA A 102 -17.22 15.80 -14.10
C ALA A 102 -17.11 16.85 -15.23
N SER A 103 -15.89 17.03 -15.76
CA SER A 103 -15.64 17.90 -16.91
C SER A 103 -16.07 17.23 -18.22
N ALA A 104 -16.58 18.01 -19.17
CA ALA A 104 -17.00 17.54 -20.48
C ALA A 104 -15.81 17.31 -21.42
N LEU A 105 -15.03 16.25 -21.17
CA LEU A 105 -13.95 15.79 -22.05
C LEU A 105 -14.39 14.61 -22.91
N THR A 106 -13.72 14.42 -24.04
CA THR A 106 -13.93 13.24 -24.87
C THR A 106 -13.33 12.00 -24.20
N ALA A 107 -13.94 10.84 -24.42
CA ALA A 107 -13.42 9.58 -23.86
C ALA A 107 -11.96 9.31 -24.29
N GLY A 108 -11.56 9.74 -25.50
CA GLY A 108 -10.19 9.58 -26.01
C GLY A 108 -9.15 10.35 -25.19
N GLU A 109 -9.43 11.60 -24.81
CA GLU A 109 -8.53 12.40 -23.97
C GLU A 109 -8.37 11.80 -22.56
N ILE A 110 -9.44 11.25 -22.01
CA ILE A 110 -9.42 10.57 -20.70
C ILE A 110 -8.56 9.30 -20.76
N TRP A 111 -8.75 8.45 -21.77
CA TRP A 111 -7.99 7.20 -21.90
C TRP A 111 -6.50 7.45 -22.15
N THR A 112 -6.17 8.41 -23.03
CA THR A 112 -4.77 8.75 -23.33
C THR A 112 -4.03 9.28 -22.10
N SER A 113 -4.62 10.23 -21.37
CA SER A 113 -4.03 10.76 -20.14
C SER A 113 -3.94 9.70 -19.03
N LEU A 114 -4.98 8.88 -18.83
CA LEU A 114 -4.96 7.79 -17.85
C LEU A 114 -3.85 6.79 -18.16
N PHE A 115 -3.71 6.38 -19.43
CA PHE A 115 -2.67 5.44 -19.84
C PHE A 115 -1.27 6.03 -19.64
N ALA A 116 -1.06 7.30 -19.98
CA ALA A 116 0.21 7.98 -19.79
C ALA A 116 0.62 8.02 -18.30
N ILE A 117 -0.31 8.38 -17.41
CA ILE A 117 -0.07 8.42 -15.96
C ILE A 117 0.18 7.02 -15.42
N LEU A 118 -0.65 6.03 -15.81
CA LEU A 118 -0.51 4.66 -15.35
C LEU A 118 0.81 4.04 -15.79
N ALA A 119 1.22 4.25 -17.04
CA ALA A 119 2.52 3.79 -17.55
C ALA A 119 3.68 4.40 -16.75
N LEU A 120 3.65 5.72 -16.52
CA LEU A 120 4.68 6.41 -15.76
C LEU A 120 4.78 5.89 -14.32
N TYR A 121 3.64 5.79 -13.62
CA TYR A 121 3.60 5.31 -12.24
C TYR A 121 4.04 3.85 -12.13
N THR A 122 3.73 3.02 -13.12
CA THR A 122 4.18 1.63 -13.17
C THR A 122 5.71 1.55 -13.28
N VAL A 123 6.33 2.36 -14.15
CA VAL A 123 7.80 2.40 -14.28
C VAL A 123 8.45 2.85 -12.97
N PHE A 124 7.91 3.87 -12.33
CA PHE A 124 8.42 4.35 -11.04
C PHE A 124 8.26 3.31 -9.93
N LEU A 125 7.11 2.64 -9.86
CA LEU A 125 6.88 1.57 -8.89
C LEU A 125 7.88 0.42 -9.05
N ILE A 126 8.15 -0.02 -10.29
CA ILE A 126 9.14 -1.07 -10.56
C ILE A 126 10.53 -0.63 -10.12
N ALA A 127 10.94 0.59 -10.46
CA ALA A 127 12.23 1.13 -10.07
C ALA A 127 12.38 1.26 -8.54
N GLU A 128 11.34 1.76 -7.86
CA GLU A 128 11.32 1.93 -6.41
C GLU A 128 11.39 0.57 -5.70
N VAL A 129 10.53 -0.39 -6.07
CA VAL A 129 10.54 -1.73 -5.47
C VAL A 129 11.88 -2.43 -5.72
N TYR A 130 12.46 -2.28 -6.91
CA TYR A 130 13.78 -2.81 -7.21
C TYR A 130 14.86 -2.23 -6.29
N LEU A 131 14.89 -0.90 -6.10
CA LEU A 131 15.85 -0.24 -5.23
C LEU A 131 15.62 -0.62 -3.76
N MET A 132 14.37 -0.61 -3.30
CA MET A 132 13.99 -0.99 -1.94
C MET A 132 14.46 -2.41 -1.61
N LEU A 133 14.19 -3.38 -2.48
CA LEU A 133 14.64 -4.77 -2.30
C LEU A 133 16.17 -4.91 -2.37
N LYS A 134 16.84 -4.17 -3.26
CA LYS A 134 18.29 -4.19 -3.41
C LYS A 134 18.99 -3.67 -2.15
N PHE A 135 18.52 -2.57 -1.57
CA PHE A 135 19.10 -1.99 -0.36
C PHE A 135 18.69 -2.74 0.90
N ALA A 136 17.43 -3.20 0.99
CA ALA A 136 16.98 -4.04 2.11
C ALA A 136 17.79 -5.34 2.23
N ARG A 137 18.14 -5.98 1.10
CA ARG A 137 18.98 -7.20 1.10
C ARG A 137 20.44 -6.95 1.46
N LYS A 138 21.01 -5.80 1.10
CA LYS A 138 22.38 -5.41 1.50
C LYS A 138 22.46 -5.03 2.98
N GLY A 139 21.35 -4.58 3.55
CA GLY A 139 21.28 -4.13 4.93
C GLY A 139 22.27 -2.98 5.21
N PRO A 140 22.85 -2.91 6.41
CA PRO A 140 23.74 -1.81 6.79
C PRO A 140 25.10 -1.83 6.07
N SER A 141 25.43 -2.90 5.35
CA SER A 141 26.66 -2.99 4.53
C SER A 141 26.60 -2.12 3.27
N SER A 142 25.50 -1.39 3.06
CA SER A 142 25.41 -0.33 2.05
C SER A 142 26.17 0.95 2.45
N LEU A 143 26.46 1.11 3.75
CA LEU A 143 27.09 2.31 4.32
C LEU A 143 28.63 2.32 4.21
N LYS A 144 29.28 1.18 3.90
CA LYS A 144 30.74 1.04 3.73
C LYS A 144 31.55 1.53 4.92
N THR A 145 31.21 1.07 6.12
CA THR A 145 31.89 1.52 7.37
C THR A 145 32.94 0.55 7.91
N GLY A 146 33.16 -0.59 7.24
CA GLY A 146 34.07 -1.69 7.64
C GLY A 146 33.50 -2.64 8.71
N ARG A 147 32.36 -2.30 9.33
CA ARG A 147 31.88 -2.98 10.55
C ARG A 147 30.83 -4.05 10.31
N TYR A 148 30.23 -4.11 9.12
CA TYR A 148 29.06 -4.95 8.86
C TYR A 148 29.38 -6.29 8.18
N HIS A 149 28.43 -7.22 8.23
CA HIS A 149 28.61 -8.61 7.81
C HIS A 149 29.19 -8.79 6.39
N PHE A 150 28.83 -7.94 5.42
CA PHE A 150 29.36 -8.02 4.05
C PHE A 150 30.63 -7.19 3.83
N GLU A 151 31.14 -6.49 4.86
CA GLU A 151 32.36 -5.67 4.82
C GLU A 151 33.54 -6.38 5.52
N GLN A 152 33.28 -7.13 6.61
CA GLN A 152 34.31 -7.80 7.43
C GLN A 152 35.19 -8.80 6.67
N ASN A 153 34.68 -9.44 5.61
CA ASN A 153 35.46 -10.38 4.80
C ASN A 153 36.49 -9.67 3.91
N ALA A 154 36.26 -8.41 3.50
CA ALA A 154 37.21 -7.65 2.67
C ALA A 154 38.43 -7.22 3.50
N ASP A 155 38.20 -6.67 4.70
CA ASP A 155 39.26 -6.23 5.61
C ASP A 155 40.15 -7.41 6.06
N SER A 156 39.58 -8.61 6.26
CA SER A 156 40.35 -9.80 6.65
C SER A 156 41.31 -10.32 5.56
N VAL A 157 41.06 -9.98 4.29
CA VAL A 157 41.89 -10.37 3.15
C VAL A 157 42.96 -9.31 2.92
N GLU A 158 42.61 -8.02 2.96
CA GLU A 158 43.59 -6.92 2.89
C GLU A 158 44.60 -6.98 4.05
N ASP A 159 44.14 -7.26 5.29
CA ASP A 159 45.00 -7.36 6.46
C ASP A 159 45.90 -8.63 6.46
N LYS A 160 45.53 -9.66 5.70
CA LYS A 160 46.40 -10.83 5.46
C LYS A 160 47.42 -10.57 4.37
N VAL A 161 47.03 -9.89 3.29
CA VAL A 161 47.92 -9.55 2.18
C VAL A 161 48.98 -8.56 2.62
N SER A 162 48.62 -7.53 3.40
CA SER A 162 49.59 -6.57 3.96
C SER A 162 50.66 -7.25 4.82
N ARG A 163 50.25 -8.12 5.76
CA ARG A 163 51.17 -8.88 6.61
C ARG A 163 52.05 -9.87 5.84
N GLN A 164 51.57 -10.38 4.71
CA GLN A 164 52.33 -11.29 3.85
C GLN A 164 53.32 -10.56 2.94
N VAL A 165 53.11 -9.27 2.67
CA VAL A 165 54.05 -8.40 1.93
C VAL A 165 55.11 -7.81 2.88
N GLU A 166 54.79 -7.64 4.16
CA GLU A 166 55.71 -7.17 5.21
C GLU A 166 56.63 -8.26 5.80
N ALA A 167 56.38 -9.54 5.49
CA ALA A 167 57.16 -10.70 5.97
C ALA A 167 58.11 -11.25 4.90
#